data_AF-A0A3A0G9K0-F1
#
_entry.id   AF-A0A3A0G9K0-F1
#
_cell.length_a   1.000
_cell.length_b   1.000
_cell.length_c   1.000
_cell.angle_alpha   90.00
_cell.angle_beta   90.00
_cell.angle_gamma   90.00
#
_symmetry.space_group_name_H-M   'P 1'
#
loop_
_entity.id
_entity.type
_entity.pdbx_description
1 polymer ?
#
loop_
_entity_poly.entity_id
_entity_poly.type
_entity_poly.pdbx_seq_one_letter_code
_entity_poly.pdbx_strand_id
1 'polypeptide(L)' 'AAKRLVEIALNNDIPVEKNDVLAEMLSEIPSGNSISPESFRLVAEIICFLYFADKEWRERHAELDSLMVSGD' A
#
# COMPACT_ATOMS: atom_id res chain seq x y z
N ALA A 1 18.59 -2.18 -0.81
CA ALA A 1 17.98 -1.46 0.33
C ALA A 1 16.80 -2.25 0.93
N ALA A 2 15.77 -2.60 0.15
CA ALA A 2 14.56 -3.28 0.64
C ALA A 2 14.80 -4.59 1.43
N LYS A 3 15.68 -5.48 0.97
CA LYS A 3 16.00 -6.74 1.68
C LYS A 3 16.49 -6.51 3.12
N ARG A 4 17.32 -5.49 3.32
CA ARG A 4 17.87 -5.13 4.65
C ARG A 4 16.79 -4.56 5.58
N LEU A 5 15.81 -3.83 5.05
CA LEU A 5 14.67 -3.33 5.83
C LEU A 5 13.78 -4.48 6.30
N VAL A 6 13.52 -5.44 5.42
CA VAL A 6 12.73 -6.65 5.76
C VAL A 6 13.43 -7.46 6.85
N GLU A 7 14.75 -7.69 6.74
CA GLU A 7 15.52 -8.36 7.79
C GLU A 7 15.44 -7.63 9.14
N ILE A 8 15.55 -6.30 9.14
CA ILE A 8 15.42 -5.50 10.38
C ILE A 8 14.02 -5.63 10.97
N ALA A 9 12.96 -5.54 10.16
CA ALA A 9 11.58 -5.65 10.61
C ALA A 9 11.32 -7.02 11.25
N LEU A 10 11.74 -8.10 10.60
CA LEU A 10 11.60 -9.46 11.12
C LEU A 10 12.35 -9.66 12.44
N ASN A 11 13.57 -9.11 12.57
CA ASN A 11 14.36 -9.19 13.80
C ASN A 11 13.77 -8.40 14.98
N ASN A 12 12.81 -7.50 14.72
CA ASN A 12 12.15 -6.67 15.73
C ASN A 12 10.66 -7.00 15.88
N ASP A 13 10.22 -8.18 15.42
CA ASP A 13 8.81 -8.61 15.46
C ASP A 13 7.83 -7.62 14.80
N ILE A 14 8.30 -6.84 13.81
CA ILE A 14 7.43 -5.96 13.01
C ILE A 14 6.80 -6.79 11.89
N PRO A 15 5.46 -6.83 11.77
CA PRO A 15 4.78 -7.56 10.71
C PRO A 15 5.19 -7.08 9.33
N VAL A 16 5.47 -8.02 8.43
CA VAL A 16 5.80 -7.74 7.02
C VAL A 16 4.74 -8.37 6.13
N GLU A 17 4.02 -7.54 5.39
CA GLU A 17 3.01 -7.99 4.43
C GLU A 17 3.57 -7.86 3.00
N LYS A 18 3.32 -8.89 2.17
CA LYS A 18 3.63 -8.82 0.74
C LYS A 18 2.37 -8.44 -0.02
N ASN A 19 2.30 -7.18 -0.45
CA ASN A 19 1.22 -6.66 -1.28
C ASN A 19 1.82 -5.81 -2.40
N ASP A 20 1.89 -6.39 -3.60
CA ASP A 20 2.62 -5.79 -4.72
C ASP A 20 1.95 -4.47 -5.19
N VAL A 21 0.61 -4.40 -5.16
CA VAL A 21 -0.17 -3.20 -5.52
C VAL A 21 0.09 -2.06 -4.54
N LEU A 22 0.01 -2.34 -3.24
CA LEU A 22 0.26 -1.33 -2.20
C LEU A 22 1.73 -0.86 -2.23
N ALA A 23 2.67 -1.78 -2.45
CA ALA A 23 4.08 -1.46 -2.54
C ALA A 23 4.38 -0.53 -3.73
N GLU A 24 3.74 -0.77 -4.88
CA GLU A 24 3.87 0.08 -6.06
C GLU A 24 3.31 1.48 -5.79
N MET A 25 2.09 1.60 -5.26
CA MET A 25 1.49 2.90 -4.90
C MET A 25 2.36 3.70 -3.91
N LEU A 26 2.92 3.03 -2.89
CA LEU A 26 3.79 3.68 -1.90
C LEU A 26 5.14 4.10 -2.48
N SER A 27 5.63 3.39 -3.49
CA SER A 27 6.92 3.70 -4.13
C SER A 27 6.93 5.00 -4.93
N GLU A 28 5.75 5.45 -5.38
CA GLU A 28 5.58 6.72 -6.09
C GLU A 28 5.69 7.93 -5.15
N ILE A 29 5.57 7.72 -3.84
CA ILE A 29 5.68 8.79 -2.84
C ILE A 29 7.17 9.14 -2.68
N PRO A 30 7.59 10.37 -3.01
CA PRO A 30 8.99 10.76 -2.87
C PRO A 30 9.42 10.67 -1.40
N SER A 31 10.59 10.09 -1.16
CA SER A 31 11.23 10.13 0.16
C SER A 31 11.58 11.58 0.51
N GLY A 32 10.78 12.22 1.37
CA GLY A 32 10.97 13.59 1.85
C GLY A 32 11.34 13.67 3.33
N ASN A 33 11.43 14.90 3.85
CA ASN A 33 11.68 15.16 5.28
C ASN A 33 10.73 14.35 6.16
N SER A 34 11.29 13.79 7.24
CA SER A 34 10.59 13.01 8.26
C SER A 34 9.19 13.56 8.53
N ILE A 35 8.20 12.74 8.22
CA ILE A 35 6.82 12.99 8.60
C ILE A 35 6.83 13.09 10.13
N SER A 36 6.33 14.21 10.71
CA SER A 36 6.22 14.30 12.16
C SER A 36 5.36 13.13 12.68
N PRO A 37 5.56 12.65 13.93
CA PRO A 37 4.75 11.56 14.47
C PRO A 37 3.24 11.80 14.32
N GLU A 38 2.78 13.05 14.44
CA GLU A 38 1.37 13.41 14.21
C GLU A 38 0.96 13.27 12.74
N SER A 39 1.84 13.63 11.81
CA SER A 39 1.58 13.57 10.38
C SER A 39 1.62 12.12 9.85
N PHE A 40 2.37 11.22 10.50
CA PHE A 40 2.49 9.82 10.09
C PHE A 40 1.16 9.10 10.26
N ARG A 41 0.48 9.34 11.39
CA ARG A 41 -0.84 8.79 11.64
C ARG A 41 -1.86 9.24 10.59
N LEU A 42 -1.86 10.53 10.25
CA LEU A 42 -2.76 11.08 9.24
C LEU A 42 -2.51 10.43 7.86
N VAL A 43 -1.24 10.33 7.45
CA VAL A 43 -0.87 9.71 6.18
C VAL A 43 -1.23 8.23 6.16
N ALA A 44 -0.99 7.51 7.26
CA ALA A 44 -1.40 6.11 7.40
C ALA A 44 -2.92 5.92 7.31
N GLU A 45 -3.70 6.81 7.94
CA GLU A 45 -5.17 6.79 7.84
C GLU A 45 -5.66 7.01 6.39
N ILE A 46 -5.04 7.95 5.66
CA ILE A 46 -5.38 8.21 4.25
C ILE A 46 -5.02 7.00 3.37
N ILE A 47 -3.83 6.42 3.54
CA ILE A 47 -3.40 5.24 2.77
C ILE A 47 -4.33 4.05 3.04
N CYS A 48 -4.63 3.77 4.31
CA CYS A 48 -5.57 2.72 4.68
C CYS A 48 -6.95 2.96 4.06
N PHE A 49 -7.45 4.19 4.11
CA PHE A 49 -8.72 4.55 3.48
C PHE A 49 -8.71 4.28 1.98
N LEU A 50 -7.69 4.73 1.25
CA LEU A 50 -7.58 4.50 -0.20
C LEU A 50 -7.51 3.01 -0.53
N TYR A 51 -6.73 2.23 0.22
CA TYR A 51 -6.62 0.79 0.02
C TYR A 51 -7.95 0.07 0.25
N PHE A 52 -8.65 0.36 1.34
CA PHE A 52 -9.94 -0.27 1.62
C PHE A 52 -11.01 0.17 0.63
N ALA A 53 -11.01 1.43 0.20
CA ALA A 53 -11.94 1.92 -0.81
C ALA A 53 -11.71 1.26 -2.17
N ASP A 54 -10.45 1.12 -2.62
CA ASP A 54 -10.10 0.41 -3.87
C ASP A 54 -10.49 -1.06 -3.79
N LYS A 55 -10.13 -1.74 -2.69
CA LYS A 55 -10.48 -3.15 -2.46
C LYS A 55 -11.99 -3.37 -2.51
N GLU A 56 -12.76 -2.57 -1.78
CA GLU A 56 -14.22 -2.69 -1.72
C GLU A 56 -14.87 -2.36 -3.09
N TRP A 57 -14.30 -1.41 -3.84
CA TRP A 57 -14.73 -1.13 -5.20
C TRP A 57 -14.50 -2.34 -6.12
N ARG A 58 -13.31 -2.94 -6.08
CA ARG A 58 -12.97 -4.14 -6.87
C ARG A 58 -13.82 -5.34 -6.50
N GLU A 59 -14.04 -5.58 -5.22
CA GLU A 59 -14.89 -6.69 -4.74
C GLU A 59 -16.34 -6.54 -5.23
N ARG A 60 -16.89 -5.31 -5.21
CA ARG A 60 -18.24 -5.03 -5.71
C ARG A 60 -18.37 -5.07 -7.23
N HIS A 61 -17.29 -4.76 -7.95
CA HIS A 61 -17.29 -4.68 -9.41
C HIS A 61 -16.42 -5.76 -10.05
N ALA A 62 -16.20 -6.89 -9.34
CA ALA A 62 -15.37 -8.00 -9.81
C ALA A 62 -15.83 -8.55 -11.17
N GLU A 63 -17.13 -8.45 -11.48
CA GLU A 63 -17.68 -8.83 -12.79
C GLU A 63 -17.28 -7.86 -13.93
N LEU A 64 -17.01 -6.58 -13.62
CA LEU A 64 -16.60 -5.55 -14.59
C LEU A 64 -15.09 -5.57 -14.85
N ASP A 65 -14.26 -5.95 -13.88
CA ASP A 65 -12.81 -6.14 -14.10
C ASP A 65 -12.55 -7.18 -15.21
N SER A 66 -13.42 -8.20 -15.32
CA SER A 66 -13.41 -9.19 -16.41
C SER A 66 -13.60 -8.58 -17.81
N LEU A 67 -14.33 -7.47 -17.91
CA LEU A 67 -14.65 -6.78 -19.17
C LEU A 67 -13.61 -5.72 -19.54
N MET A 68 -12.88 -5.18 -18.56
CA MET A 68 -11.87 -4.13 -18.79
C MET A 68 -10.52 -4.68 -19.26
N VAL A 69 -10.21 -5.96 -19.03
CA VAL A 69 -8.98 -6.63 -19.50
C VAL A 69 -9.03 -7.03 -20.98
N SER A 70 -10.19 -6.94 -21.64
CA SER A 70 -10.36 -7.33 -23.06
C SER A 70 -10.12 -6.18 -24.05
N GLY A 71 -9.51 -5.08 -23.61
CA GLY A 71 -9.36 -3.84 -24.38
C GLY A 71 -7.94 -3.46 -24.76
N ASP A 72 -7.05 -4.44 -25.02
CA ASP A 72 -5.73 -4.25 -25.64
C ASP A 72 -5.65 -4.99 -26.99
#